data_AF-A0A9P1IBM7-F1
#
_entry.id   AF-A0A9P1IBM7-F1
#
_cell.length_a   1.000
_cell.length_b   1.000
_cell.length_c   1.000
_cell.angle_alpha   90.00
_cell.angle_beta   90.00
_cell.angle_gamma   90.00
#
_symmetry.space_group_name_H-M   'P 1'
#
loop_
_entity.id
_entity.type
_entity.pdbx_description
1 polymer ?
#
loop_
_entity_poly.entity_id
_entity_poly.type
_entity_poly.pdbx_seq_one_letter_code
_entity_poly.pdbx_strand_id
1 'polypeptide(L)'
;MSLSQLSVLSAHTAVSFDDGDLQKLQPTPPISIFLAIDDQNLPNAAESRNVFNFENKLYFEVAEVIEMGVKRVYLNVSTINPAEWNILVQMRIKTGGGNNASGLHVVDKDVFKFDTFSYPLSVEVQTDEVRFIKFEMRVLNFMHLELPKFNEGDEVIEFDNGSTIRVHSNILGLLSQYMATSEKIAAERQAMIKATSTDKSAFLELLYQVYPTRRPIYSSFRALCAAAVGYKCDQLINKLSIHLINYNHRAMTFQQRFQAAIENRLEPAIRELAFRASRDGTWSRMILQGFEPENFCGKDVYTKIVCPAVFLGKNAPADVTTLTETNDYPNFLDKNENDTSKSVIMFRGTPFYINSGLLTAYGSSQFCIGANGEFVARYTTDFQRECSRENLLPGEVLLQLLAYMHPFGAVPNYNMIRACIVFAHDHGWNVLKENLEQEMEPPTTADEYMSQLVFGEKYGLMNLMRVNIQRAESSCKDLAEQLERHGVLRRLSEKTHESIMDRMCSGWGLNPLVNRLATRIPTTFNNRLVNLQRGRAIVIGEGRAIDTLNSIQSDYAFGEINELVVVD
;
A
#
# COMPACT_ATOMS: atom_id res chain seq x y z
N MET A 1 -26.57 9.73 -43.41
CA MET A 1 -27.65 8.71 -43.42
C MET A 1 -28.79 9.21 -42.55
N SER A 2 -30.03 9.02 -43.00
CA SER A 2 -31.24 9.70 -42.52
C SER A 2 -31.90 9.03 -41.32
N LEU A 3 -32.67 9.85 -40.59
CA LEU A 3 -33.62 9.64 -39.48
C LEU A 3 -34.73 8.57 -39.71
N SER A 4 -34.58 7.63 -40.64
CA SER A 4 -35.66 6.77 -41.13
C SER A 4 -35.56 5.29 -40.73
N GLN A 5 -34.84 4.94 -39.66
CA GLN A 5 -34.70 3.54 -39.23
C GLN A 5 -35.06 3.24 -37.76
N LEU A 6 -35.69 4.18 -37.04
CA LEU A 6 -36.14 3.96 -35.64
C LEU A 6 -37.66 3.98 -35.45
N SER A 7 -38.43 3.58 -36.46
CA SER A 7 -39.88 3.37 -36.31
C SER A 7 -40.26 1.93 -36.65
N VAL A 8 -40.25 1.02 -35.67
CA VAL A 8 -41.37 0.09 -35.38
C VAL A 8 -41.18 -0.45 -33.94
N LEU A 9 -42.29 -0.51 -33.19
CA LEU A 9 -42.50 -1.11 -31.86
C LEU A 9 -42.07 -0.16 -30.71
N SER A 10 -42.95 0.42 -29.89
CA SER A 10 -44.25 -0.01 -29.41
C SER A 10 -45.04 1.21 -28.93
N ALA A 11 -46.12 1.53 -29.62
CA ALA A 11 -47.14 2.45 -29.15
C ALA A 11 -47.99 1.73 -28.11
N HIS A 12 -47.80 2.02 -26.81
CA HIS A 12 -48.82 1.92 -25.75
C HIS A 12 -48.26 2.46 -24.42
N THR A 13 -48.17 3.78 -24.28
CA THR A 13 -48.35 4.58 -23.04
C THR A 13 -48.06 6.04 -23.36
N ALA A 14 -48.96 6.69 -24.10
CA ALA A 14 -48.94 8.15 -24.20
C ALA A 14 -49.66 8.70 -22.97
N VAL A 15 -48.90 9.12 -21.96
CA VAL A 15 -49.38 10.08 -20.96
C VAL A 15 -49.01 11.45 -21.51
N SER A 16 -49.99 12.28 -21.84
CA SER A 16 -49.77 13.68 -22.20
C SER A 16 -49.19 14.40 -20.99
N PHE A 17 -47.95 14.86 -21.10
CA PHE A 17 -47.45 15.89 -20.20
C PHE A 17 -48.09 17.22 -20.63
N ASP A 18 -48.80 17.89 -19.72
CA ASP A 18 -49.21 19.27 -19.92
C ASP A 18 -47.95 20.14 -20.03
N ASP A 19 -47.92 21.05 -21.01
CA ASP A 19 -46.83 22.03 -21.21
C ASP A 19 -46.58 22.94 -19.98
N GLY A 20 -47.44 22.86 -18.95
CA GLY A 20 -47.28 23.51 -17.65
C GLY A 20 -46.33 22.80 -16.67
N ASP A 21 -46.01 21.52 -16.87
CA ASP A 21 -45.13 20.75 -15.97
C ASP A 21 -43.65 20.80 -16.36
N LEU A 22 -43.33 21.28 -17.57
CA LEU A 22 -41.95 21.52 -18.02
C LEU A 22 -41.34 22.82 -17.46
N GLN A 23 -42.11 23.64 -16.73
CA GLN A 23 -41.61 24.87 -16.09
C GLN A 23 -41.22 24.72 -14.60
N LYS A 24 -41.13 23.50 -14.05
CA LYS A 24 -40.66 23.25 -12.67
C LYS A 24 -39.38 22.42 -12.54
N LEU A 25 -38.56 22.34 -13.58
CA LEU A 25 -37.17 21.90 -13.45
C LEU A 25 -36.26 23.12 -13.52
N GLN A 26 -36.29 23.96 -12.48
CA GLN A 26 -35.16 24.87 -12.27
C GLN A 26 -33.94 23.98 -11.95
N PRO A 27 -32.83 24.09 -12.70
CA PRO A 27 -31.63 23.32 -12.41
C PRO A 27 -31.16 23.69 -11.01
N THR A 28 -31.04 22.68 -10.14
CA THR A 28 -30.52 22.86 -8.79
C THR A 28 -29.12 23.48 -8.90
N PRO A 29 -28.84 24.61 -8.23
CA PRO A 29 -27.52 25.24 -8.33
C PRO A 29 -26.39 24.28 -7.95
N PRO A 30 -25.26 24.31 -8.66
CA PRO A 30 -24.11 23.46 -8.37
C PRO A 30 -23.57 23.74 -6.96
N ILE A 31 -23.06 22.70 -6.30
CA ILE A 31 -22.36 22.85 -5.03
C ILE A 31 -20.97 23.40 -5.32
N SER A 32 -20.59 24.44 -4.57
CA SER A 32 -19.22 24.92 -4.55
C SER A 32 -18.38 24.06 -3.61
N ILE A 33 -17.28 23.53 -4.12
CA ILE A 33 -16.44 22.55 -3.43
C ILE A 33 -15.11 23.19 -3.06
N PHE A 34 -14.67 22.97 -1.83
CA PHE A 34 -13.36 23.38 -1.35
C PHE A 34 -12.59 22.19 -0.79
N LEU A 35 -11.30 22.14 -1.08
CA LEU A 35 -10.38 21.17 -0.47
C LEU A 35 -9.26 21.93 0.22
N ALA A 36 -9.02 21.59 1.49
CA ALA A 36 -7.90 22.11 2.26
C ALA A 36 -7.10 20.96 2.86
N ILE A 37 -5.78 21.00 2.73
CA ILE A 37 -4.85 20.04 3.34
C ILE A 37 -3.85 20.83 4.19
N ASP A 38 -3.67 20.43 5.46
CA ASP A 38 -2.72 21.07 6.39
C ASP A 38 -2.86 22.61 6.42
N ASP A 39 -4.12 23.08 6.50
CA ASP A 39 -4.56 24.49 6.55
C ASP A 39 -4.40 25.29 5.27
N GLN A 40 -3.91 24.66 4.22
CA GLN A 40 -3.76 25.29 2.92
C GLN A 40 -4.94 24.87 2.04
N ASN A 41 -5.73 25.85 1.59
CA ASN A 41 -6.67 25.61 0.51
C ASN A 41 -5.88 25.26 -0.74
N LEU A 42 -6.12 24.09 -1.31
CA LEU A 42 -5.44 23.70 -2.53
C LEU A 42 -5.98 24.54 -3.69
N PRO A 43 -5.10 25.08 -4.56
CA PRO A 43 -5.54 25.78 -5.75
C PRO A 43 -6.20 24.80 -6.72
N ASN A 44 -7.25 25.25 -7.40
CA ASN A 44 -7.78 24.51 -8.54
C ASN A 44 -6.68 24.41 -9.61
N ALA A 45 -6.46 23.21 -10.16
CA ALA A 45 -5.63 23.03 -11.34
C ALA A 45 -6.18 23.91 -12.47
N ALA A 46 -5.29 24.60 -13.18
CA ALA A 46 -5.63 25.69 -14.10
C ALA A 46 -6.64 25.31 -15.22
N GLU A 47 -6.86 24.01 -15.44
CA GLU A 47 -7.67 23.46 -16.52
C GLU A 47 -8.97 22.76 -16.04
N SER A 48 -9.18 22.54 -14.73
CA SER A 48 -10.39 21.88 -14.22
C SER A 48 -10.86 22.43 -12.87
N ARG A 49 -12.14 22.81 -12.78
CA ARG A 49 -12.73 23.49 -11.61
C ARG A 49 -12.79 22.66 -10.33
N ASN A 50 -12.42 21.37 -10.34
CA ASN A 50 -12.51 20.49 -9.17
C ASN A 50 -11.33 19.51 -9.03
N VAL A 51 -10.17 19.84 -9.61
CA VAL A 51 -8.95 19.05 -9.46
C VAL A 51 -7.96 19.84 -8.64
N PHE A 52 -7.42 19.23 -7.58
CA PHE A 52 -6.52 19.86 -6.63
C PHE A 52 -5.22 19.08 -6.55
N ASN A 53 -4.09 19.77 -6.67
CA ASN A 53 -2.77 19.16 -6.64
C ASN A 53 -2.17 19.21 -5.23
N PHE A 54 -1.71 18.06 -4.73
CA PHE A 54 -0.97 17.93 -3.49
C PHE A 54 0.47 17.45 -3.75
N GLU A 55 1.44 18.26 -3.33
CA GLU A 55 2.90 18.01 -3.45
C GLU A 55 3.38 17.64 -4.88
N ASN A 56 2.65 17.98 -5.94
CA ASN A 56 2.89 17.55 -7.33
C ASN A 56 2.91 16.02 -7.53
N LYS A 57 2.30 15.29 -6.60
CA LYS A 57 2.31 13.83 -6.55
C LYS A 57 0.91 13.24 -6.61
N LEU A 58 -0.04 13.84 -5.89
CA LEU A 58 -1.43 13.37 -5.83
C LEU A 58 -2.38 14.42 -6.39
N TYR A 59 -3.43 13.94 -7.05
CA TYR A 59 -4.51 14.74 -7.60
C TYR A 59 -5.81 14.34 -6.92
N PHE A 60 -6.42 15.29 -6.21
CA PHE A 60 -7.74 15.12 -5.63
C PHE A 60 -8.76 15.62 -6.63
N GLU A 61 -9.62 14.73 -7.09
CA GLU A 61 -10.64 15.01 -8.08
C GLU A 61 -12.00 14.98 -7.39
N VAL A 62 -12.80 16.03 -7.57
CA VAL A 62 -14.15 16.09 -7.02
C VAL A 62 -15.19 16.17 -8.11
N ALA A 63 -16.11 15.21 -8.13
CA ALA A 63 -17.20 15.14 -9.09
C ALA A 63 -18.55 15.28 -8.38
N GLU A 64 -19.40 16.17 -8.87
CA GLU A 64 -20.80 16.27 -8.48
C GLU A 64 -21.66 15.50 -9.49
N VAL A 65 -22.46 14.55 -9.03
CA VAL A 65 -23.34 13.73 -9.86
C VAL A 65 -24.75 13.71 -9.25
N ILE A 66 -25.77 13.74 -10.10
CA ILE A 66 -27.16 13.55 -9.69
C ILE A 66 -27.59 12.16 -10.15
N GLU A 67 -27.71 11.22 -9.21
CA GLU A 67 -28.11 9.83 -9.46
C GLU A 67 -29.54 9.62 -8.94
N MET A 68 -30.49 9.26 -9.80
CA MET A 68 -31.89 8.99 -9.39
C MET A 68 -32.53 10.15 -8.59
N GLY A 69 -32.20 11.39 -8.92
CA GLY A 69 -32.69 12.59 -8.22
C GLY A 69 -31.95 12.90 -6.91
N VAL A 70 -30.93 12.13 -6.55
CA VAL A 70 -30.11 12.33 -5.36
C VAL A 70 -28.78 12.95 -5.73
N LYS A 71 -28.42 14.05 -5.06
CA LYS A 71 -27.16 14.76 -5.27
C LYS A 71 -26.02 14.09 -4.52
N ARG A 72 -24.95 13.70 -5.23
CA ARG A 72 -23.76 13.05 -4.69
C ARG A 72 -22.50 13.79 -5.08
N VAL A 73 -21.56 13.85 -4.14
CA VAL A 73 -20.22 14.37 -4.35
C VAL A 73 -19.22 13.25 -4.13
N TYR A 74 -18.46 12.92 -5.17
CA TYR A 74 -17.41 11.93 -5.13
C TYR A 74 -16.06 12.63 -5.01
N LEU A 75 -15.27 12.24 -4.01
CA LEU A 75 -13.88 12.65 -3.85
C LEU A 75 -13.00 11.44 -4.17
N ASN A 76 -12.25 11.54 -5.26
CA ASN A 76 -11.28 10.56 -5.71
C ASN A 76 -9.86 11.11 -5.56
N VAL A 77 -8.88 10.21 -5.42
CA VAL A 77 -7.46 10.57 -5.37
C VAL A 77 -6.69 9.71 -6.36
N SER A 78 -5.94 10.35 -7.23
CA SER A 78 -5.19 9.71 -8.30
C SER A 78 -3.73 10.20 -8.34
N THR A 79 -2.90 9.52 -9.12
CA THR A 79 -1.53 9.95 -9.46
C THR A 79 -1.37 9.89 -10.96
N ILE A 80 -0.52 10.75 -11.54
CA ILE A 80 -0.23 10.76 -12.97
C ILE A 80 0.71 9.62 -13.36
N ASN A 81 1.72 9.36 -12.53
CA ASN A 81 2.75 8.36 -12.81
C ASN A 81 2.43 7.06 -12.09
N PRO A 82 2.74 5.88 -12.68
CA PRO A 82 2.69 4.62 -11.95
C PRO A 82 3.55 4.69 -10.68
N ALA A 83 2.87 4.66 -9.53
CA ALA A 83 3.49 4.80 -8.23
C ALA A 83 2.76 3.95 -7.20
N GLU A 84 3.50 3.51 -6.19
CA GLU A 84 2.93 3.06 -4.94
C GLU A 84 2.72 4.26 -4.05
N TRP A 85 1.47 4.51 -3.70
CA TRP A 85 1.14 5.64 -2.85
C TRP A 85 0.01 5.28 -1.91
N ASN A 86 0.04 5.93 -0.76
CA ASN A 86 -1.12 6.04 0.09
C ASN A 86 -1.03 7.35 0.88
N ILE A 87 -2.18 7.89 1.20
CA ILE A 87 -2.31 9.01 2.11
C ILE A 87 -3.37 8.68 3.15
N LEU A 88 -2.97 8.74 4.41
CA LEU A 88 -3.85 8.62 5.55
C LEU A 88 -4.14 10.03 6.06
N VAL A 89 -5.41 10.42 6.06
CA VAL A 89 -5.84 11.75 6.49
C VAL A 89 -6.87 11.68 7.60
N GLN A 90 -6.75 12.61 8.53
CA GLN A 90 -7.85 12.98 9.42
C GLN A 90 -8.66 14.05 8.68
N MET A 91 -9.92 13.79 8.40
CA MET A 91 -10.75 14.66 7.58
C MET A 91 -12.01 15.11 8.32
N ARG A 92 -12.33 16.39 8.18
CA ARG A 92 -13.62 16.99 8.55
C ARG A 92 -14.37 17.36 7.26
N ILE A 93 -15.63 16.97 7.20
CA ILE A 93 -16.55 17.42 6.15
C ILE A 93 -17.34 18.58 6.73
N LYS A 94 -17.28 19.74 6.06
CA LYS A 94 -18.06 20.92 6.42
C LYS A 94 -19.08 21.23 5.34
N THR A 95 -20.28 21.64 5.74
CA THR A 95 -21.35 22.07 4.84
C THR A 95 -21.79 23.49 5.18
N GLY A 96 -22.32 24.21 4.20
CA GLY A 96 -22.84 25.57 4.37
C GLY A 96 -24.02 25.85 3.43
N GLY A 97 -24.93 26.70 3.90
CA GLY A 97 -26.11 27.15 3.15
C GLY A 97 -26.11 28.67 2.90
N GLY A 98 -26.95 29.13 1.98
CA GLY A 98 -27.07 30.55 1.60
C GLY A 98 -26.02 31.03 0.60
N ASN A 99 -25.86 32.35 0.45
CA ASN A 99 -24.95 32.96 -0.55
C ASN A 99 -23.52 33.21 -0.02
N ASN A 100 -23.23 32.96 1.26
CA ASN A 100 -21.94 33.27 1.88
C ASN A 100 -21.24 31.99 2.38
N ALA A 101 -20.02 31.76 1.90
CA ALA A 101 -19.16 30.64 2.30
C ALA A 101 -18.62 30.74 3.76
N SER A 102 -18.88 31.83 4.48
CA SER A 102 -18.41 32.05 5.85
C SER A 102 -19.17 31.24 6.92
N GLY A 103 -20.27 30.57 6.55
CA GLY A 103 -21.11 29.77 7.45
C GLY A 103 -20.88 28.25 7.36
N LEU A 104 -19.65 27.79 7.13
CA LEU A 104 -19.34 26.36 7.06
C LEU A 104 -19.30 25.71 8.45
N HIS A 105 -20.11 24.67 8.66
CA HIS A 105 -20.16 23.90 9.91
C HIS A 105 -19.60 22.50 9.71
N VAL A 106 -18.82 22.00 10.67
CA VAL A 106 -18.37 20.59 10.67
C VAL A 106 -19.58 19.69 10.91
N VAL A 107 -19.88 18.84 9.93
CA VAL A 107 -21.03 17.92 9.99
C VAL A 107 -20.60 16.46 10.10
N ASP A 108 -19.43 16.10 9.60
CA ASP A 108 -18.84 14.77 9.78
C ASP A 108 -17.32 14.86 9.97
N LYS A 109 -16.73 13.83 10.59
CA LYS A 109 -15.28 13.68 10.77
C LYS A 109 -14.87 12.21 10.89
N ASP A 110 -13.79 11.82 10.24
CA ASP A 110 -13.22 10.46 10.36
C ASP A 110 -11.76 10.42 9.88
N VAL A 111 -11.12 9.24 10.00
CA VAL A 111 -9.84 8.94 9.35
C VAL A 111 -10.10 8.20 8.04
N PHE A 112 -9.55 8.72 6.95
CA PHE A 112 -9.67 8.12 5.62
C PHE A 112 -8.29 7.72 5.11
N LYS A 113 -8.21 6.55 4.49
CA LYS A 113 -7.07 6.12 3.70
C LYS A 113 -7.46 6.26 2.24
N PHE A 114 -6.61 6.92 1.46
CA PHE A 114 -6.67 6.90 0.00
C PHE A 114 -5.41 6.20 -0.49
N ASP A 115 -5.58 5.25 -1.41
CA ASP A 115 -4.54 4.53 -2.10
C ASP A 115 -5.10 3.99 -3.43
N THR A 116 -4.28 3.28 -4.20
CA THR A 116 -4.67 2.68 -5.49
C THR A 116 -5.88 1.73 -5.40
N PHE A 117 -6.20 1.21 -4.22
CA PHE A 117 -7.28 0.22 -4.01
C PHE A 117 -8.48 0.80 -3.28
N SER A 118 -8.43 2.09 -2.92
CA SER A 118 -9.46 2.74 -2.13
C SER A 118 -10.61 3.19 -3.01
N TYR A 119 -11.84 2.88 -2.60
CA TYR A 119 -13.02 3.45 -3.23
C TYR A 119 -13.05 4.98 -3.04
N PRO A 120 -13.55 5.73 -4.04
CA PRO A 120 -13.85 7.14 -3.86
C PRO A 120 -14.75 7.35 -2.65
N LEU A 121 -14.51 8.44 -1.92
CA LEU A 121 -15.42 8.89 -0.87
C LEU A 121 -16.69 9.41 -1.55
N SER A 122 -17.83 8.80 -1.26
CA SER A 122 -19.14 9.23 -1.75
C SER A 122 -19.88 9.99 -0.65
N VAL A 123 -20.30 11.22 -0.94
CA VAL A 123 -21.05 12.08 -0.03
C VAL A 123 -22.41 12.39 -0.64
N GLU A 124 -23.45 11.76 -0.11
CA GLU A 124 -24.84 12.02 -0.44
C GLU A 124 -25.36 13.25 0.30
N VAL A 125 -25.91 14.21 -0.45
CA VAL A 125 -26.41 15.48 0.06
C VAL A 125 -27.93 15.40 0.21
N GLN A 126 -28.42 15.48 1.44
CA GLN A 126 -29.84 15.24 1.73
C GLN A 126 -30.76 16.41 1.39
N THR A 127 -30.23 17.64 1.34
CA THR A 127 -31.03 18.85 1.18
C THR A 127 -30.42 19.78 0.13
N ASP A 128 -31.26 20.34 -0.73
CA ASP A 128 -30.86 21.30 -1.77
C ASP A 128 -30.39 22.65 -1.21
N GLU A 129 -30.54 22.84 0.11
CA GLU A 129 -30.05 24.01 0.83
C GLU A 129 -28.53 24.02 0.98
N VAL A 130 -27.87 22.86 0.85
CA VAL A 130 -26.41 22.77 0.87
C VAL A 130 -25.85 23.37 -0.42
N ARG A 131 -25.16 24.49 -0.29
CA ARG A 131 -24.50 25.20 -1.40
C ARG A 131 -22.99 25.04 -1.40
N PHE A 132 -22.41 24.74 -0.24
CA PHE A 132 -20.96 24.61 -0.08
C PHE A 132 -20.60 23.32 0.63
N ILE A 133 -19.57 22.63 0.15
CA ILE A 133 -18.93 21.51 0.82
C ILE A 133 -17.44 21.78 0.90
N LYS A 134 -16.85 21.69 2.10
CA LYS A 134 -15.40 21.74 2.32
C LYS A 134 -14.92 20.43 2.89
N PHE A 135 -13.97 19.80 2.21
CA PHE A 135 -13.15 18.73 2.75
C PHE A 135 -11.91 19.35 3.39
N GLU A 136 -11.84 19.30 4.72
CA GLU A 136 -10.70 19.83 5.48
C GLU A 136 -9.89 18.65 6.02
N MET A 137 -8.68 18.48 5.51
CA MET A 137 -7.82 17.33 5.76
C MET A 137 -6.57 17.71 6.51
N ARG A 138 -6.07 16.74 7.26
CA ARG A 138 -4.78 16.74 7.92
C ARG A 138 -4.04 15.46 7.60
N VAL A 139 -2.83 15.57 7.08
CA VAL A 139 -2.04 14.40 6.70
C VAL A 139 -1.47 13.74 7.94
N LEU A 140 -1.83 12.47 8.15
CA LEU A 140 -1.31 11.64 9.23
C LEU A 140 -0.11 10.80 8.78
N ASN A 141 -0.20 10.25 7.57
CA ASN A 141 0.87 9.51 6.92
C ASN A 141 0.75 9.75 5.40
N PHE A 142 1.87 9.91 4.73
CA PHE A 142 1.95 10.00 3.29
C PHE A 142 3.15 9.19 2.77
N MET A 143 2.86 8.34 1.81
CA MET A 143 3.83 7.56 1.07
C MET A 143 3.58 7.79 -0.41
N HIS A 144 4.63 8.07 -1.16
CA HIS A 144 4.59 8.11 -2.61
C HIS A 144 5.95 7.70 -3.17
N LEU A 145 5.97 6.54 -3.80
CA LEU A 145 7.14 5.94 -4.38
C LEU A 145 6.85 5.60 -5.84
N GLU A 146 7.56 6.24 -6.77
CA GLU A 146 7.44 5.90 -8.19
C GLU A 146 7.93 4.49 -8.45
N LEU A 147 7.18 3.75 -9.28
CA LEU A 147 7.58 2.40 -9.64
C LEU A 147 8.82 2.43 -10.56
N PRO A 148 9.78 1.50 -10.39
CA PRO A 148 10.93 1.39 -11.28
C PRO A 148 10.49 1.24 -12.74
N LYS A 149 11.10 2.01 -13.64
CA LYS A 149 10.85 1.93 -15.09
C LYS A 149 11.60 0.79 -15.78
N PHE A 150 12.55 0.17 -15.08
CA PHE A 150 13.41 -0.91 -15.60
C PHE A 150 14.14 -0.54 -16.90
N ASN A 151 14.78 0.64 -16.88
CA ASN A 151 15.58 1.15 -18.00
C ASN A 151 17.09 1.00 -17.76
N GLU A 152 17.48 0.53 -16.58
CA GLU A 152 18.86 0.43 -16.13
C GLU A 152 19.15 -1.02 -15.71
N GLY A 153 20.35 -1.50 -16.01
CA GLY A 153 20.71 -2.90 -15.79
C GLY A 153 21.72 -3.44 -16.80
N ASP A 154 22.42 -4.48 -16.39
CA ASP A 154 23.35 -5.27 -17.19
C ASP A 154 22.66 -6.38 -17.99
N GLU A 155 21.43 -6.75 -17.63
CA GLU A 155 20.64 -7.74 -18.36
C GLU A 155 19.46 -7.14 -19.13
N VAL A 156 19.17 -7.74 -20.29
CA VAL A 156 18.02 -7.38 -21.14
C VAL A 156 17.04 -8.54 -21.17
N ILE A 157 15.79 -8.25 -20.81
CA ILE A 157 14.68 -9.20 -20.85
C ILE A 157 13.75 -8.82 -21.98
N GLU A 158 13.50 -9.77 -22.90
CA GLU A 158 12.57 -9.64 -24.01
C GLU A 158 11.30 -10.46 -23.74
N PHE A 159 10.15 -9.85 -24.02
CA PHE A 159 8.83 -10.47 -23.89
C PHE A 159 8.27 -10.87 -25.27
N ASP A 160 7.29 -11.77 -25.29
CA ASP A 160 6.66 -12.27 -26.52
C ASP A 160 6.06 -11.18 -27.42
N ASN A 161 5.71 -10.02 -26.85
CA ASN A 161 5.22 -8.86 -27.60
C ASN A 161 6.34 -8.00 -28.23
N GLY A 162 7.60 -8.45 -28.16
CA GLY A 162 8.78 -7.75 -28.67
C GLY A 162 9.25 -6.57 -27.82
N SER A 163 8.57 -6.27 -26.71
CA SER A 163 9.04 -5.22 -25.78
C SER A 163 10.17 -5.74 -24.89
N THR A 164 11.03 -4.82 -24.44
CA THR A 164 12.18 -5.16 -23.61
C THR A 164 12.22 -4.33 -22.33
N ILE A 165 12.86 -4.87 -21.29
CA ILE A 165 13.25 -4.14 -20.08
C ILE A 165 14.72 -4.42 -19.75
N ARG A 166 15.32 -3.57 -18.92
CA ARG A 166 16.66 -3.75 -18.37
C ARG A 166 16.60 -3.90 -16.86
N VAL A 167 17.33 -4.88 -16.34
CA VAL A 167 17.38 -5.20 -14.92
C VAL A 167 18.80 -5.55 -14.50
N HIS A 168 19.10 -5.38 -13.22
CA HIS A 168 20.34 -5.92 -12.66
C HIS A 168 20.27 -7.44 -12.58
N SER A 169 21.22 -8.13 -13.20
CA SER A 169 21.27 -9.59 -13.32
C SER A 169 21.17 -10.26 -11.95
N ASN A 170 21.97 -9.77 -11.00
CA ASN A 170 22.07 -10.29 -9.65
C ASN A 170 20.76 -10.17 -8.84
N ILE A 171 19.85 -9.26 -9.19
CA ILE A 171 18.52 -9.18 -8.57
C ILE A 171 17.66 -10.39 -8.94
N LEU A 172 17.79 -10.92 -10.15
CA LEU A 172 17.01 -12.09 -10.59
C LEU A 172 17.33 -13.33 -9.76
N GLY A 173 18.58 -13.47 -9.31
CA GLY A 173 18.99 -14.56 -8.43
C GLY A 173 18.36 -14.48 -7.03
N LEU A 174 17.90 -13.31 -6.59
CA LEU A 174 17.14 -13.17 -5.33
C LEU A 174 15.71 -13.70 -5.45
N LEU A 175 15.15 -13.73 -6.66
CA LEU A 175 13.78 -14.22 -6.91
C LEU A 175 13.71 -15.75 -6.93
N SER A 176 14.63 -16.39 -7.65
CA SER A 176 14.74 -17.85 -7.67
C SER A 176 16.07 -18.34 -8.24
N GLN A 177 16.46 -19.54 -7.82
CA GLN A 177 17.58 -20.27 -8.41
C GLN A 177 17.36 -20.58 -9.90
N TYR A 178 16.09 -20.74 -10.31
CA TYR A 178 15.72 -20.97 -11.70
C TYR A 178 16.10 -19.78 -12.59
N MET A 179 15.83 -18.56 -12.14
CA MET A 179 16.20 -17.34 -12.87
C MET A 179 17.71 -17.14 -12.89
N ALA A 180 18.40 -17.35 -11.76
CA ALA A 180 19.87 -17.29 -11.69
C ALA A 180 20.56 -18.26 -12.67
N THR A 181 19.97 -19.45 -12.89
CA THR A 181 20.53 -20.45 -13.80
C THR A 181 20.19 -20.13 -15.26
N SER A 182 18.97 -19.65 -15.50
CA SER A 182 18.53 -19.23 -16.84
C SER A 182 19.38 -18.08 -17.39
N GLU A 183 19.78 -17.14 -16.53
CA GLU A 183 20.74 -16.07 -16.85
C GLU A 183 22.09 -16.65 -17.32
N LYS A 184 22.67 -17.59 -16.58
CA LYS A 184 23.95 -18.22 -16.96
C LYS A 184 23.89 -18.89 -18.33
N ILE A 185 22.79 -19.60 -18.60
CA ILE A 185 22.57 -20.26 -19.89
C ILE A 185 22.39 -19.23 -21.01
N ALA A 186 21.73 -18.11 -20.73
CA ALA A 186 21.60 -17.01 -21.68
C ALA A 186 22.97 -16.41 -21.99
N ALA A 187 23.74 -16.01 -20.98
CA ALA A 187 25.08 -15.44 -21.16
C ALA A 187 26.01 -16.29 -22.05
N GLU A 188 25.88 -17.62 -22.02
CA GLU A 188 26.63 -18.55 -22.87
C GLU A 188 26.16 -18.61 -24.34
N ARG A 189 24.89 -18.29 -24.63
CA ARG A 189 24.24 -18.54 -25.93
C ARG A 189 23.78 -17.28 -26.65
N GLN A 190 23.22 -16.30 -25.92
CA GLN A 190 22.63 -15.06 -26.41
C GLN A 190 22.64 -13.99 -25.31
N ALA A 191 22.96 -12.74 -25.64
CA ALA A 191 23.02 -11.64 -24.66
C ALA A 191 21.64 -11.18 -24.10
N MET A 192 20.58 -11.98 -24.23
CA MET A 192 19.21 -11.58 -23.91
C MET A 192 18.39 -12.76 -23.35
N ILE A 193 17.67 -12.52 -22.26
CA ILE A 193 16.79 -13.51 -21.63
C ILE A 193 15.37 -13.36 -22.20
N LYS A 194 14.78 -14.46 -22.69
CA LYS A 194 13.39 -14.48 -23.16
C LYS A 194 12.43 -14.88 -22.05
N ALA A 195 11.54 -13.97 -21.67
CA ALA A 195 10.48 -14.20 -20.70
C ALA A 195 9.23 -14.76 -21.39
N THR A 196 9.14 -16.10 -21.48
CA THR A 196 8.04 -16.80 -22.17
C THR A 196 7.00 -17.42 -21.23
N SER A 197 7.25 -17.40 -19.92
CA SER A 197 6.39 -18.07 -18.94
C SER A 197 5.16 -17.25 -18.53
N THR A 198 5.21 -15.93 -18.68
CA THR A 198 4.11 -15.01 -18.31
C THR A 198 4.06 -13.78 -19.21
N ASP A 199 2.96 -13.05 -19.13
CA ASP A 199 2.83 -11.69 -19.64
C ASP A 199 3.81 -10.73 -18.95
N LYS A 200 4.08 -9.61 -19.64
CA LYS A 200 4.96 -8.56 -19.13
C LYS A 200 4.48 -8.01 -17.78
N SER A 201 3.19 -7.72 -17.63
CA SER A 201 2.64 -7.15 -16.39
C SER A 201 2.88 -8.06 -15.18
N ALA A 202 2.62 -9.36 -15.31
CA ALA A 202 2.93 -10.33 -14.25
C ALA A 202 4.43 -10.38 -13.92
N PHE A 203 5.31 -10.30 -14.92
CA PHE A 203 6.74 -10.25 -14.68
C PHE A 203 7.18 -8.98 -13.95
N LEU A 204 6.60 -7.82 -14.27
CA LEU A 204 6.89 -6.57 -13.57
C LEU A 204 6.45 -6.64 -12.10
N GLU A 205 5.28 -7.22 -11.82
CA GLU A 205 4.82 -7.44 -10.44
C GLU A 205 5.79 -8.30 -9.64
N LEU A 206 6.42 -9.30 -10.28
CA LEU A 206 7.47 -10.11 -9.66
C LEU A 206 8.70 -9.26 -9.30
N LEU A 207 9.17 -8.41 -10.23
CA LEU A 207 10.32 -7.53 -10.00
C LEU A 207 10.05 -6.50 -8.89
N TYR A 208 8.84 -5.95 -8.81
CA TYR A 208 8.48 -5.02 -7.74
C TYR A 208 8.60 -5.63 -6.34
N GLN A 209 8.52 -6.96 -6.19
CA GLN A 209 8.73 -7.61 -4.89
C GLN A 209 10.19 -7.62 -4.41
N VAL A 210 11.16 -7.36 -5.30
CA VAL A 210 12.60 -7.44 -4.99
C VAL A 210 13.31 -6.11 -5.11
N TYR A 211 12.83 -5.22 -5.97
CA TYR A 211 13.32 -3.84 -5.99
C TYR A 211 12.91 -3.09 -4.71
N PRO A 212 13.54 -1.94 -4.40
CA PRO A 212 13.22 -1.08 -3.26
C PRO A 212 11.82 -0.45 -3.37
N THR A 213 10.77 -1.26 -3.43
CA THR A 213 9.38 -0.83 -3.39
C THR A 213 8.68 -1.40 -2.16
N ARG A 214 7.45 -0.95 -1.91
CA ARG A 214 6.57 -1.47 -0.87
C ARG A 214 5.40 -2.22 -1.48
N ARG A 215 5.55 -2.75 -2.71
CA ARG A 215 4.45 -3.34 -3.49
C ARG A 215 3.77 -4.41 -2.67
N PRO A 216 2.51 -4.20 -2.23
CA PRO A 216 1.82 -5.26 -1.50
C PRO A 216 1.68 -6.51 -2.38
N ILE A 217 1.88 -7.69 -1.79
CA ILE A 217 1.76 -8.99 -2.49
C ILE A 217 0.36 -9.24 -3.07
N TYR A 218 -0.64 -8.48 -2.64
CA TYR A 218 -2.01 -8.57 -3.13
C TYR A 218 -2.33 -7.56 -4.24
N SER A 219 -1.41 -6.66 -4.59
CA SER A 219 -1.68 -5.58 -5.56
C SER A 219 -2.13 -6.08 -6.93
N SER A 220 -1.61 -7.21 -7.34
CA SER A 220 -2.04 -7.94 -8.53
C SER A 220 -1.88 -9.43 -8.25
N PHE A 221 -2.62 -9.91 -7.24
CA PHE A 221 -2.42 -11.23 -6.64
C PHE A 221 -2.32 -12.36 -7.69
N ARG A 222 -3.22 -12.38 -8.68
CA ARG A 222 -3.22 -13.42 -9.73
C ARG A 222 -2.01 -13.34 -10.64
N ALA A 223 -1.65 -12.13 -11.09
CA ALA A 223 -0.50 -11.91 -11.95
C ALA A 223 0.80 -12.29 -11.21
N LEU A 224 0.90 -11.91 -9.93
CA LEU A 224 2.01 -12.26 -9.08
C LEU A 224 2.10 -13.77 -8.81
N CYS A 225 0.97 -14.45 -8.58
CA CYS A 225 0.95 -15.91 -8.48
C CYS A 225 1.43 -16.58 -9.77
N ALA A 226 0.94 -16.12 -10.93
CA ALA A 226 1.31 -16.68 -12.22
C ALA A 226 2.82 -16.54 -12.46
N ALA A 227 3.40 -15.37 -12.19
CA ALA A 227 4.84 -15.13 -12.31
C ALA A 227 5.65 -15.93 -11.27
N ALA A 228 5.24 -15.91 -10.00
CA ALA A 228 5.94 -16.65 -8.95
C ALA A 228 6.00 -18.16 -9.25
N VAL A 229 4.89 -18.74 -9.71
CA VAL A 229 4.83 -20.16 -10.11
C VAL A 229 5.63 -20.42 -11.40
N GLY A 230 5.47 -19.56 -12.41
CA GLY A 230 6.17 -19.69 -13.69
C GLY A 230 7.69 -19.67 -13.56
N TYR A 231 8.21 -18.79 -12.69
CA TYR A 231 9.64 -18.62 -12.43
C TYR A 231 10.15 -19.33 -11.18
N LYS A 232 9.31 -20.16 -10.54
CA LYS A 232 9.66 -21.01 -9.38
C LYS A 232 10.22 -20.22 -8.19
N CYS A 233 9.55 -19.13 -7.83
CA CYS A 233 9.90 -18.26 -6.71
C CYS A 233 9.32 -18.82 -5.39
N ASP A 234 9.92 -19.89 -4.86
CA ASP A 234 9.36 -20.67 -3.74
C ASP A 234 9.03 -19.83 -2.50
N GLN A 235 9.90 -18.88 -2.12
CA GLN A 235 9.65 -17.98 -0.98
C GLN A 235 8.37 -17.14 -1.19
N LEU A 236 8.18 -16.61 -2.40
CA LEU A 236 7.01 -15.80 -2.73
C LEU A 236 5.75 -16.67 -2.85
N ILE A 237 5.84 -17.87 -3.43
CA ILE A 237 4.74 -18.85 -3.46
C ILE A 237 4.27 -19.18 -2.04
N ASN A 238 5.20 -19.39 -1.09
CA ASN A 238 4.88 -19.63 0.32
C ASN A 238 4.18 -18.41 0.95
N LYS A 239 4.69 -17.20 0.74
CA LYS A 239 4.07 -15.97 1.26
C LYS A 239 2.66 -15.73 0.71
N LEU A 240 2.47 -15.89 -0.61
CA LEU A 240 1.17 -15.78 -1.26
C LEU A 240 0.20 -16.84 -0.73
N SER A 241 0.69 -18.06 -0.48
CA SER A 241 -0.10 -19.14 0.10
C SER A 241 -0.57 -18.79 1.52
N ILE A 242 0.33 -18.33 2.39
CA ILE A 242 0.01 -17.89 3.76
C ILE A 242 -1.01 -16.74 3.73
N HIS A 243 -0.82 -15.77 2.83
CA HIS A 243 -1.73 -14.65 2.66
C HIS A 243 -3.14 -15.12 2.29
N LEU A 244 -3.27 -16.00 1.29
CA LEU A 244 -4.56 -16.56 0.86
C LEU A 244 -5.25 -17.35 1.98
N ILE A 245 -4.50 -18.18 2.72
CA ILE A 245 -5.04 -18.97 3.83
C ILE A 245 -5.62 -18.06 4.92
N ASN A 246 -4.88 -17.03 5.28
CA ASN A 246 -5.22 -16.12 6.38
C ASN A 246 -6.10 -14.94 5.94
N TYR A 247 -6.47 -14.86 4.65
CA TYR A 247 -7.28 -13.79 4.11
C TYR A 247 -8.66 -13.78 4.76
N ASN A 248 -8.88 -12.77 5.61
CA ASN A 248 -10.08 -12.62 6.45
C ASN A 248 -10.72 -11.23 6.32
N HIS A 249 -10.26 -10.38 5.41
CA HIS A 249 -10.89 -9.07 5.16
C HIS A 249 -12.35 -9.20 4.70
N ARG A 250 -12.70 -10.32 4.06
CA ARG A 250 -14.07 -10.76 3.83
C ARG A 250 -14.19 -12.25 4.13
N ALA A 251 -15.35 -12.69 4.62
CA ALA A 251 -15.63 -14.10 4.80
C ALA A 251 -15.63 -14.81 3.43
N MET A 252 -14.58 -15.59 3.16
CA MET A 252 -14.58 -16.58 2.08
C MET A 252 -15.01 -17.92 2.64
N THR A 253 -15.88 -18.63 1.91
CA THR A 253 -16.13 -20.03 2.24
C THR A 253 -14.86 -20.85 2.00
N PHE A 254 -14.76 -21.99 2.67
CA PHE A 254 -13.65 -22.92 2.44
C PHE A 254 -13.51 -23.26 0.94
N GLN A 255 -14.62 -23.56 0.26
CA GLN A 255 -14.62 -23.91 -1.18
C GLN A 255 -14.07 -22.78 -2.05
N GLN A 256 -14.46 -21.53 -1.80
CA GLN A 256 -13.95 -20.37 -2.55
C GLN A 256 -12.44 -20.20 -2.35
N ARG A 257 -11.97 -20.32 -1.12
CA ARG A 257 -10.54 -20.18 -0.80
C ARG A 257 -9.72 -21.34 -1.38
N PHE A 258 -10.26 -22.55 -1.33
CA PHE A 258 -9.63 -23.74 -1.89
C PHE A 258 -9.57 -23.69 -3.42
N GLN A 259 -10.64 -23.24 -4.08
CA GLN A 259 -10.67 -23.00 -5.53
C GLN A 259 -9.61 -21.96 -5.94
N ALA A 260 -9.55 -20.83 -5.24
CA ALA A 260 -8.57 -19.78 -5.52
C ALA A 260 -7.12 -20.29 -5.39
N ALA A 261 -6.84 -21.16 -4.42
CA ALA A 261 -5.51 -21.78 -4.28
C ALA A 261 -5.16 -22.67 -5.48
N ILE A 262 -6.13 -23.43 -6.00
CA ILE A 262 -5.97 -24.30 -7.17
C ILE A 262 -5.78 -23.48 -8.44
N GLU A 263 -6.63 -22.47 -8.68
CA GLU A 263 -6.57 -21.59 -9.85
C GLU A 263 -5.22 -20.86 -9.96
N ASN A 264 -4.69 -20.41 -8.82
CA ASN A 264 -3.40 -19.74 -8.72
C ASN A 264 -2.21 -20.70 -8.59
N ARG A 265 -2.44 -22.02 -8.62
CA ARG A 265 -1.42 -23.08 -8.51
C ARG A 265 -0.53 -22.94 -7.27
N LEU A 266 -1.12 -22.47 -6.17
CA LEU A 266 -0.44 -22.28 -4.89
C LEU A 266 -0.43 -23.60 -4.10
N GLU A 267 0.47 -24.51 -4.46
CA GLU A 267 0.56 -25.84 -3.85
C GLU A 267 0.62 -25.80 -2.30
N PRO A 268 1.42 -24.94 -1.64
CA PRO A 268 1.43 -24.87 -0.18
C PRO A 268 0.06 -24.52 0.41
N ALA A 269 -0.70 -23.62 -0.24
CA ALA A 269 -2.06 -23.29 0.18
C ALA A 269 -3.03 -24.44 0.00
N ILE A 270 -2.99 -25.13 -1.14
CA ILE A 270 -3.85 -26.30 -1.42
C ILE A 270 -3.60 -27.37 -0.34
N ARG A 271 -2.33 -27.67 -0.06
CA ARG A 271 -1.93 -28.67 0.93
C ARG A 271 -2.41 -28.30 2.33
N GLU A 272 -2.16 -27.08 2.78
CA GLU A 272 -2.51 -26.64 4.13
C GLU A 272 -4.02 -26.54 4.34
N LEU A 273 -4.78 -26.06 3.35
CA LEU A 273 -6.24 -26.00 3.44
C LEU A 273 -6.87 -27.39 3.53
N ALA A 274 -6.42 -28.34 2.71
CA ALA A 274 -6.89 -29.73 2.77
C ALA A 274 -6.51 -30.40 4.10
N PHE A 275 -5.30 -30.16 4.60
CA PHE A 275 -4.83 -30.63 5.89
C PHE A 275 -5.70 -30.12 7.04
N ARG A 276 -5.94 -28.80 7.11
CA ARG A 276 -6.78 -28.17 8.16
C ARG A 276 -8.23 -28.66 8.10
N ALA A 277 -8.81 -28.73 6.90
CA ALA A 277 -10.19 -29.19 6.71
C ALA A 277 -10.37 -30.68 7.06
N SER A 278 -9.34 -31.50 6.87
CA SER A 278 -9.39 -32.89 7.31
C SER A 278 -9.36 -33.01 8.84
N ARG A 279 -8.61 -32.12 9.50
CA ARG A 279 -8.45 -32.13 10.96
C ARG A 279 -9.70 -31.66 11.70
N ASP A 280 -10.36 -30.61 11.22
CA ASP A 280 -11.58 -30.06 11.84
C ASP A 280 -12.88 -30.77 11.42
N GLY A 281 -12.76 -31.81 10.57
CA GLY A 281 -13.89 -32.60 10.07
C GLY A 281 -14.70 -31.92 8.96
N THR A 282 -14.32 -30.71 8.53
CA THR A 282 -14.97 -30.00 7.40
C THR A 282 -14.89 -30.82 6.13
N TRP A 283 -13.74 -31.44 5.86
CA TRP A 283 -13.54 -32.29 4.68
C TRP A 283 -14.53 -33.45 4.65
N SER A 284 -14.62 -34.23 5.73
CA SER A 284 -15.56 -35.34 5.84
C SER A 284 -17.03 -34.91 5.68
N ARG A 285 -17.39 -33.75 6.25
CA ARG A 285 -18.74 -33.18 6.12
C ARG A 285 -19.06 -32.83 4.67
N MET A 286 -18.12 -32.23 3.96
CA MET A 286 -18.29 -31.88 2.55
C MET A 286 -18.50 -33.14 1.69
N ILE A 287 -17.71 -34.19 1.90
CA ILE A 287 -17.89 -35.47 1.19
C ILE A 287 -19.29 -36.05 1.45
N LEU A 288 -19.75 -36.06 2.70
CA LEU A 288 -21.10 -36.54 3.05
C LEU A 288 -22.22 -35.71 2.40
N GLN A 289 -21.96 -34.44 2.10
CA GLN A 289 -22.88 -33.54 1.40
C GLN A 289 -22.80 -33.68 -0.14
N GLY A 290 -22.01 -34.63 -0.66
CA GLY A 290 -21.88 -34.88 -2.10
C GLY A 290 -20.78 -34.08 -2.80
N PHE A 291 -19.82 -33.50 -2.06
CA PHE A 291 -18.65 -32.88 -2.67
C PHE A 291 -17.76 -33.94 -3.33
N GLU A 292 -17.40 -33.75 -4.60
CA GLU A 292 -16.52 -34.63 -5.38
C GLU A 292 -15.15 -33.96 -5.60
N PRO A 293 -14.13 -34.24 -4.76
CA PRO A 293 -12.89 -33.48 -4.77
C PRO A 293 -12.06 -33.68 -6.04
N GLU A 294 -12.11 -34.87 -6.65
CA GLU A 294 -11.35 -35.15 -7.88
C GLU A 294 -11.88 -34.32 -9.06
N ASN A 295 -13.21 -34.19 -9.17
CA ASN A 295 -13.85 -33.36 -10.19
C ASN A 295 -13.62 -31.86 -9.93
N PHE A 296 -13.58 -31.46 -8.66
CA PHE A 296 -13.33 -30.08 -8.27
C PHE A 296 -11.87 -29.63 -8.49
N CYS A 297 -10.91 -30.43 -8.05
CA CYS A 297 -9.49 -30.04 -8.06
C CYS A 297 -8.75 -30.47 -9.33
N GLY A 298 -9.29 -31.43 -10.07
CA GLY A 298 -8.58 -32.18 -11.08
C GLY A 298 -7.77 -33.35 -10.49
N LYS A 299 -7.66 -34.42 -11.26
CA LYS A 299 -7.06 -35.69 -10.84
C LYS A 299 -5.64 -35.57 -10.29
N ASP A 300 -4.78 -34.79 -10.94
CA ASP A 300 -3.38 -34.63 -10.52
C ASP A 300 -3.25 -33.93 -9.17
N VAL A 301 -3.94 -32.79 -8.99
CA VAL A 301 -3.93 -32.04 -7.73
C VAL A 301 -4.52 -32.88 -6.61
N TYR A 302 -5.65 -33.56 -6.89
CA TYR A 302 -6.30 -34.40 -5.90
C TYR A 302 -5.41 -35.55 -5.42
N THR A 303 -4.82 -36.30 -6.35
CA THR A 303 -4.03 -37.49 -6.02
C THR A 303 -2.66 -37.17 -5.42
N LYS A 304 -1.96 -36.14 -5.93
CA LYS A 304 -0.58 -35.83 -5.54
C LYS A 304 -0.46 -34.88 -4.35
N ILE A 305 -1.43 -34.00 -4.14
CA ILE A 305 -1.37 -32.95 -3.11
C ILE A 305 -2.43 -33.18 -2.04
N VAL A 306 -3.70 -33.27 -2.44
CA VAL A 306 -4.84 -33.30 -1.50
C VAL A 306 -4.91 -34.60 -0.71
N CYS A 307 -4.85 -35.76 -1.37
CA CYS A 307 -4.92 -37.07 -0.71
C CYS A 307 -3.84 -37.25 0.36
N PRO A 308 -2.55 -36.97 0.10
CA PRO A 308 -1.52 -36.99 1.14
C PRO A 308 -1.81 -36.02 2.29
N ALA A 309 -2.23 -34.78 1.98
CA ALA A 309 -2.53 -33.77 3.01
C ALA A 309 -3.69 -34.18 3.93
N VAL A 310 -4.77 -34.74 3.36
CA VAL A 310 -5.92 -35.27 4.11
C VAL A 310 -5.49 -36.46 4.97
N PHE A 311 -4.71 -37.38 4.42
CA PHE A 311 -4.21 -38.53 5.19
C PHE A 311 -3.34 -38.10 6.37
N LEU A 312 -2.45 -37.13 6.18
CA LEU A 312 -1.64 -36.55 7.24
C LEU A 312 -2.51 -35.82 8.28
N GLY A 313 -3.47 -35.01 7.83
CA GLY A 313 -4.33 -34.21 8.70
C GLY A 313 -5.21 -35.03 9.65
N LYS A 314 -5.65 -36.23 9.25
CA LYS A 314 -6.43 -37.14 10.12
C LYS A 314 -5.67 -37.61 11.36
N ASN A 315 -4.35 -37.68 11.27
CA ASN A 315 -3.50 -38.27 12.30
C ASN A 315 -2.64 -37.22 13.03
N ALA A 316 -2.79 -35.93 12.68
CA ALA A 316 -1.93 -34.87 13.17
C ALA A 316 -2.47 -34.19 14.45
N PRO A 317 -1.58 -33.80 15.39
CA PRO A 317 -1.93 -32.95 16.53
C PRO A 317 -2.46 -31.56 16.13
N ALA A 318 -3.07 -30.85 17.09
CA ALA A 318 -3.72 -29.55 16.86
C ALA A 318 -2.76 -28.43 16.42
N ASP A 319 -1.49 -28.48 16.82
CA ASP A 319 -0.52 -27.39 16.59
C ASP A 319 0.38 -27.61 15.36
N VAL A 320 0.18 -28.70 14.62
CA VAL A 320 0.97 -29.01 13.42
C VAL A 320 0.44 -28.24 12.21
N THR A 321 1.35 -27.76 11.36
CA THR A 321 1.07 -27.16 10.05
C THR A 321 1.93 -27.82 8.98
N THR A 322 1.47 -27.80 7.73
CA THR A 322 2.24 -28.24 6.56
C THR A 322 3.04 -27.11 5.91
N LEU A 323 2.88 -25.88 6.39
CA LEU A 323 3.64 -24.72 5.94
C LEU A 323 5.06 -24.80 6.50
N THR A 324 6.06 -24.73 5.62
CA THR A 324 7.46 -24.60 6.00
C THR A 324 7.88 -23.13 5.93
N GLU A 325 8.41 -22.60 7.03
CA GLU A 325 9.08 -21.30 6.99
C GLU A 325 10.40 -21.46 6.22
N THR A 326 10.53 -20.71 5.14
CA THR A 326 11.78 -20.61 4.37
C THR A 326 12.63 -19.52 5.02
N ASN A 327 13.21 -19.82 6.19
CA ASN A 327 14.08 -18.88 6.90
C ASN A 327 15.52 -19.02 6.41
N ASP A 328 15.77 -18.64 5.16
CA ASP A 328 17.12 -18.42 4.68
C ASP A 328 17.55 -17.01 5.06
N TYR A 329 18.09 -16.86 6.28
CA TYR A 329 18.70 -15.60 6.67
C TYR A 329 19.93 -15.38 5.79
N PRO A 330 20.02 -14.27 5.03
CA PRO A 330 21.15 -14.08 4.13
C PRO A 330 22.44 -14.01 4.94
N ASN A 331 23.47 -14.75 4.50
CA ASN A 331 24.80 -14.61 5.07
C ASN A 331 25.47 -13.36 4.50
N PHE A 332 25.61 -12.34 5.35
CA PHE A 332 26.26 -11.07 5.06
C PHE A 332 27.73 -11.02 5.49
N LEU A 333 28.25 -12.03 6.18
CA LEU A 333 29.62 -12.02 6.71
C LEU A 333 30.58 -12.87 5.88
N ASP A 334 30.05 -13.88 5.18
CA ASP A 334 30.86 -14.75 4.34
C ASP A 334 30.53 -14.59 2.85
N LYS A 335 31.59 -14.75 2.05
CA LYS A 335 31.53 -14.80 0.59
C LYS A 335 32.15 -16.11 0.13
N ASN A 336 31.42 -16.83 -0.73
CA ASN A 336 32.00 -17.94 -1.47
C ASN A 336 33.02 -17.38 -2.48
N GLU A 337 34.20 -17.96 -2.60
CA GLU A 337 35.31 -17.43 -3.43
C GLU A 337 34.91 -17.14 -4.89
N ASN A 338 33.92 -17.86 -5.42
CA ASN A 338 33.43 -17.72 -6.79
C ASN A 338 32.13 -16.90 -6.94
N ASP A 339 31.65 -16.25 -5.88
CA ASP A 339 30.39 -15.50 -5.91
C ASP A 339 30.60 -14.07 -6.45
N THR A 340 30.27 -13.84 -7.71
CA THR A 340 30.31 -12.51 -8.32
C THR A 340 29.05 -11.68 -8.07
N SER A 341 28.02 -12.27 -7.46
CA SER A 341 26.72 -11.60 -7.28
C SER A 341 26.72 -10.57 -6.15
N LYS A 342 27.68 -10.68 -5.21
CA LYS A 342 27.76 -9.83 -4.03
C LYS A 342 28.82 -8.74 -4.14
N SER A 343 28.42 -7.52 -3.80
CA SER A 343 29.30 -6.39 -3.51
C SER A 343 29.73 -6.40 -2.04
N VAL A 344 30.89 -5.81 -1.75
CA VAL A 344 31.44 -5.70 -0.38
C VAL A 344 31.23 -4.29 0.13
N ILE A 345 30.62 -4.17 1.30
CA ILE A 345 30.58 -2.96 2.11
C ILE A 345 31.59 -3.13 3.25
N MET A 346 32.68 -2.37 3.23
CA MET A 346 33.61 -2.27 4.34
C MET A 346 33.11 -1.30 5.39
N PHE A 347 32.90 -1.79 6.60
CA PHE A 347 32.48 -0.98 7.73
C PHE A 347 33.37 -1.25 8.94
N ARG A 348 34.13 -0.23 9.35
CA ARG A 348 35.10 -0.31 10.47
C ARG A 348 36.11 -1.48 10.36
N GLY A 349 36.51 -1.83 9.14
CA GLY A 349 37.44 -2.93 8.87
C GLY A 349 36.80 -4.30 8.76
N THR A 350 35.49 -4.41 8.99
CA THR A 350 34.72 -5.65 8.79
C THR A 350 34.05 -5.62 7.42
N PRO A 351 34.22 -6.67 6.58
CA PRO A 351 33.51 -6.80 5.32
C PRO A 351 32.07 -7.30 5.53
N PHE A 352 31.13 -6.68 4.82
CA PHE A 352 29.74 -7.11 4.73
C PHE A 352 29.37 -7.33 3.27
N TYR A 353 28.77 -8.47 2.94
CA TYR A 353 28.48 -8.89 1.57
C TYR A 353 26.98 -8.77 1.27
N ILE A 354 26.62 -7.89 0.33
CA ILE A 354 25.23 -7.67 -0.10
C ILE A 354 25.10 -7.92 -1.61
N ASN A 355 23.93 -8.36 -2.07
CA ASN A 355 23.64 -8.45 -3.49
C ASN A 355 23.91 -7.12 -4.21
N SER A 356 24.73 -7.16 -5.25
CA SER A 356 25.20 -5.97 -5.96
C SER A 356 24.07 -5.23 -6.69
N GLY A 357 23.12 -5.96 -7.27
CA GLY A 357 21.94 -5.37 -7.91
C GLY A 357 21.06 -4.65 -6.90
N LEU A 358 20.84 -5.26 -5.72
CA LEU A 358 20.08 -4.64 -4.63
C LEU A 358 20.75 -3.36 -4.12
N LEU A 359 22.07 -3.40 -3.88
CA LEU A 359 22.83 -2.21 -3.46
C LEU A 359 22.75 -1.09 -4.51
N THR A 360 22.82 -1.44 -5.79
CA THR A 360 22.69 -0.48 -6.89
C THR A 360 21.30 0.14 -6.93
N ALA A 361 20.24 -0.67 -6.74
CA ALA A 361 18.86 -0.19 -6.73
C ALA A 361 18.56 0.76 -5.56
N TYR A 362 19.16 0.55 -4.38
CA TYR A 362 19.08 1.50 -3.26
C TYR A 362 19.98 2.72 -3.43
N GLY A 363 21.04 2.58 -4.23
CA GLY A 363 22.04 3.62 -4.51
C GLY A 363 23.34 3.39 -3.74
N SER A 364 24.46 3.52 -4.44
CA SER A 364 25.81 3.33 -3.89
C SER A 364 26.69 4.59 -3.95
N SER A 365 26.13 5.71 -4.42
CA SER A 365 26.89 6.94 -4.73
C SER A 365 27.54 7.63 -3.53
N GLN A 366 27.03 7.40 -2.31
CA GLN A 366 27.56 8.02 -1.09
C GLN A 366 28.70 7.22 -0.45
N PHE A 367 28.95 5.99 -0.88
CA PHE A 367 30.08 5.19 -0.43
C PHE A 367 31.38 5.70 -1.07
N CYS A 368 32.48 5.63 -0.32
CA CYS A 368 33.80 5.77 -0.94
C CYS A 368 34.17 4.45 -1.61
N ILE A 369 34.99 4.49 -2.66
CA ILE A 369 35.50 3.29 -3.31
C ILE A 369 36.90 3.02 -2.76
N GLY A 370 37.09 1.85 -2.16
CA GLY A 370 38.38 1.39 -1.65
C GLY A 370 39.31 0.90 -2.77
N ALA A 371 40.53 0.50 -2.40
CA ALA A 371 41.58 0.17 -3.38
C ALA A 371 41.27 -1.07 -4.22
N ASN A 372 40.44 -1.98 -3.71
CA ASN A 372 40.05 -3.22 -4.39
C ASN A 372 38.62 -3.14 -4.95
N GLY A 373 38.04 -1.94 -5.05
CA GLY A 373 36.68 -1.71 -5.55
C GLY A 373 35.58 -1.93 -4.50
N GLU A 374 35.94 -2.12 -3.23
CA GLU A 374 34.98 -2.26 -2.13
C GLU A 374 34.32 -0.93 -1.74
N PHE A 375 33.04 -0.98 -1.35
CA PHE A 375 32.31 0.19 -0.88
C PHE A 375 32.65 0.47 0.58
N VAL A 376 33.29 1.59 0.88
CA VAL A 376 33.65 1.98 2.23
C VAL A 376 32.53 2.84 2.83
N ALA A 377 31.85 2.29 3.84
CA ALA A 377 30.77 2.93 4.56
C ALA A 377 31.29 4.02 5.50
N ARG A 378 30.54 5.12 5.61
CA ARG A 378 30.87 6.23 6.52
C ARG A 378 30.50 5.84 7.94
N TYR A 379 31.39 6.12 8.89
CA TYR A 379 31.13 5.99 10.33
C TYR A 379 31.09 7.39 10.95
N THR A 380 29.87 7.91 11.14
CA THR A 380 29.64 9.27 11.63
C THR A 380 29.52 9.32 13.15
N THR A 381 29.80 10.49 13.72
CA THR A 381 29.63 10.74 15.17
C THR A 381 28.18 10.59 15.61
N ASP A 382 27.23 10.90 14.73
CA ASP A 382 25.80 10.77 14.99
C ASP A 382 25.36 9.31 15.03
N PHE A 383 25.83 8.49 14.08
CA PHE A 383 25.59 7.06 14.11
C PHE A 383 26.19 6.42 15.38
N GLN A 384 27.43 6.78 15.72
CA GLN A 384 28.06 6.33 16.97
C GLN A 384 27.23 6.71 18.21
N ARG A 385 26.66 7.92 18.24
CA ARG A 385 25.85 8.40 19.37
C ARG A 385 24.58 7.59 19.53
N GLU A 386 23.86 7.31 18.44
CA GLU A 386 22.63 6.50 18.51
C GLU A 386 22.95 5.04 18.87
N CYS A 387 24.06 4.46 18.39
CA CYS A 387 24.49 3.14 18.87
C CYS A 387 24.82 3.16 20.36
N SER A 388 25.55 4.17 20.82
CA SER A 388 25.98 4.26 22.23
C SER A 388 24.82 4.50 23.19
N ARG A 389 23.78 5.21 22.75
CA ARG A 389 22.56 5.48 23.51
C ARG A 389 21.89 4.19 24.00
N GLU A 390 21.84 3.18 23.14
CA GLU A 390 21.17 1.90 23.40
C GLU A 390 22.16 0.74 23.60
N ASN A 391 23.45 1.05 23.82
CA ASN A 391 24.55 0.07 23.98
C ASN A 391 24.62 -0.98 22.85
N LEU A 392 24.46 -0.53 21.61
CA LEU A 392 24.43 -1.36 20.41
C LEU A 392 25.82 -1.49 19.77
N LEU A 393 26.09 -2.67 19.20
CA LEU A 393 27.26 -2.86 18.36
C LEU A 393 26.97 -2.34 16.93
N PRO A 394 27.78 -1.40 16.41
CA PRO A 394 27.64 -0.86 15.04
C PRO A 394 27.47 -1.92 13.95
N GLY A 395 28.22 -3.02 14.02
CA GLY A 395 28.14 -4.10 13.03
C GLY A 395 26.81 -4.85 13.07
N GLU A 396 26.21 -5.04 14.24
CA GLU A 396 24.91 -5.70 14.39
C GLU A 396 23.77 -4.85 13.83
N VAL A 397 23.85 -3.52 14.03
CA VAL A 397 22.91 -2.57 13.43
C VAL A 397 22.97 -2.66 11.90
N LEU A 398 24.18 -2.74 11.33
CA LEU A 398 24.34 -2.90 9.88
C LEU A 398 23.77 -4.25 9.40
N LEU A 399 23.99 -5.36 10.11
CA LEU A 399 23.40 -6.66 9.75
C LEU A 399 21.87 -6.61 9.70
N GLN A 400 21.24 -6.02 10.71
CA GLN A 400 19.78 -5.87 10.76
C GLN A 400 19.27 -4.96 9.64
N LEU A 401 20.02 -3.90 9.32
CA LEU A 401 19.68 -3.01 8.21
C LEU A 401 19.78 -3.71 6.85
N LEU A 402 20.85 -4.48 6.61
CA LEU A 402 21.04 -5.25 5.37
C LEU A 402 20.00 -6.38 5.26
N ALA A 403 19.64 -7.01 6.38
CA ALA A 403 18.55 -7.97 6.43
C ALA A 403 17.22 -7.31 6.02
N TYR A 404 16.93 -6.11 6.53
CA TYR A 404 15.73 -5.35 6.18
C TYR A 404 15.70 -4.88 4.72
N MET A 405 16.86 -4.56 4.13
CA MET A 405 16.98 -4.22 2.70
C MET A 405 16.68 -5.41 1.80
N HIS A 406 16.97 -6.63 2.26
CA HIS A 406 16.75 -7.84 1.47
C HIS A 406 15.24 -8.06 1.26
N PRO A 407 14.82 -8.55 0.07
CA PRO A 407 13.43 -8.94 -0.13
C PRO A 407 12.98 -9.85 0.99
N PHE A 408 11.80 -9.54 1.54
CA PHE A 408 11.18 -10.31 2.62
C PHE A 408 11.93 -10.28 3.96
N GLY A 409 12.90 -9.38 4.11
CA GLY A 409 13.66 -9.13 5.32
C GLY A 409 12.81 -8.81 6.56
N ALA A 410 13.34 -9.15 7.73
CA ALA A 410 12.74 -8.80 9.00
C ALA A 410 12.96 -7.32 9.34
N VAL A 411 11.97 -6.71 10.01
CA VAL A 411 12.11 -5.35 10.56
C VAL A 411 13.21 -5.35 11.63
N PRO A 412 14.12 -4.35 11.66
CA PRO A 412 15.11 -4.24 12.71
C PRO A 412 14.46 -4.15 14.09
N ASN A 413 15.18 -4.58 15.13
CA ASN A 413 14.72 -4.40 16.51
C ASN A 413 14.44 -2.92 16.79
N TYR A 414 13.38 -2.62 17.55
CA TYR A 414 12.91 -1.26 17.82
C TYR A 414 14.02 -0.33 18.36
N ASN A 415 14.93 -0.87 19.19
CA ASN A 415 16.05 -0.11 19.74
C ASN A 415 17.12 0.25 18.70
N MET A 416 17.19 -0.47 17.58
CA MET A 416 18.15 -0.24 16.49
C MET A 416 17.62 0.72 15.41
N ILE A 417 16.31 0.96 15.34
CA ILE A 417 15.66 1.72 14.26
C ILE A 417 16.28 3.12 14.09
N ARG A 418 16.54 3.84 15.20
CA ARG A 418 17.18 5.18 15.13
C ARG A 418 18.57 5.12 14.51
N ALA A 419 19.40 4.17 14.92
CA ALA A 419 20.73 4.00 14.35
C ALA A 419 20.66 3.59 12.87
N CYS A 420 19.73 2.71 12.50
CA CYS A 420 19.45 2.34 11.12
C CYS A 420 19.04 3.56 10.26
N ILE A 421 18.18 4.44 10.78
CA ILE A 421 17.77 5.68 10.10
C ILE A 421 18.97 6.60 9.86
N VAL A 422 19.85 6.78 10.86
CA VAL A 422 21.05 7.61 10.69
C VAL A 422 21.97 7.02 9.63
N PHE A 423 22.19 5.69 9.64
CA PHE A 423 23.01 5.05 8.62
C PHE A 423 22.41 5.21 7.21
N ALA A 424 21.10 4.98 7.06
CA ALA A 424 20.40 5.15 5.79
C ALA A 424 20.45 6.60 5.30
N HIS A 425 20.31 7.58 6.20
CA HIS A 425 20.44 8.99 5.90
C HIS A 425 21.85 9.34 5.39
N ASP A 426 22.90 8.88 6.07
CA ASP A 426 24.29 9.18 5.75
C ASP A 426 24.74 8.61 4.39
N HIS A 427 24.03 7.57 3.90
CA HIS A 427 24.29 6.91 2.63
C HIS A 427 23.25 7.24 1.54
N GLY A 428 22.31 8.16 1.81
CA GLY A 428 21.33 8.61 0.82
C GLY A 428 20.22 7.59 0.50
N TRP A 429 20.02 6.58 1.34
CA TRP A 429 18.99 5.55 1.17
C TRP A 429 17.62 6.06 1.63
N ASN A 430 17.06 7.03 0.89
CA ASN A 430 15.83 7.74 1.27
C ASN A 430 14.62 6.81 1.41
N VAL A 431 14.44 5.86 0.49
CA VAL A 431 13.33 4.88 0.55
C VAL A 431 13.42 4.06 1.84
N LEU A 432 14.62 3.61 2.20
CA LEU A 432 14.84 2.85 3.42
C LEU A 432 14.58 3.71 4.68
N LYS A 433 15.03 4.97 4.65
CA LYS A 433 14.81 5.95 5.72
C LYS A 433 13.32 6.21 5.95
N GLU A 434 12.55 6.45 4.88
CA GLU A 434 11.10 6.68 4.91
C GLU A 434 10.31 5.44 5.35
N ASN A 435 10.84 4.24 5.11
CA ASN A 435 10.26 3.00 5.62
C ASN A 435 10.51 2.85 7.12
N LEU A 436 11.75 3.04 7.56
CA LEU A 436 12.15 2.88 8.97
C LEU A 436 11.46 3.88 9.91
N GLU A 437 11.16 5.12 9.46
CA GLU A 437 10.44 6.07 10.31
C GLU A 437 9.02 5.60 10.69
N GLN A 438 8.41 4.73 9.88
CA GLN A 438 7.08 4.17 10.13
C GLN A 438 7.09 3.02 11.13
N GLU A 439 8.26 2.42 11.36
CA GLU A 439 8.47 1.32 12.31
C GLU A 439 8.76 1.84 13.73
N MET A 440 8.89 3.16 13.92
CA MET A 440 9.16 3.74 15.23
C MET A 440 7.96 3.65 16.18
N GLU A 441 8.21 3.14 17.38
CA GLU A 441 7.20 2.99 18.43
C GLU A 441 6.71 4.34 18.99
N PRO A 442 5.46 4.40 19.50
CA PRO A 442 4.97 5.56 20.22
C PRO A 442 5.81 5.89 21.46
N PRO A 443 6.10 7.18 21.72
CA PRO A 443 6.81 7.58 22.93
C PRO A 443 5.91 7.41 24.15
N THR A 444 6.51 6.95 25.25
CA THR A 444 5.83 6.68 26.52
C THR A 444 6.16 7.74 27.59
N THR A 445 7.26 8.48 27.41
CA THR A 445 7.68 9.54 28.32
C THR A 445 7.84 10.89 27.60
N ALA A 446 7.81 11.99 28.36
CA ALA A 446 8.00 13.34 27.81
C ALA A 446 9.40 13.51 27.17
N ASP A 447 10.43 12.90 27.75
CA ASP A 447 11.78 12.92 27.21
C ASP A 447 11.90 12.12 25.91
N GLU A 448 11.25 10.96 25.82
CA GLU A 448 11.15 10.20 24.56
C GLU A 448 10.40 10.99 23.50
N TYR A 449 9.27 11.61 23.84
CA TYR A 449 8.47 12.40 22.92
C TYR A 449 9.28 13.57 22.34
N MET A 450 9.97 14.33 23.20
CA MET A 450 10.87 15.40 22.78
C MET A 450 12.04 14.87 21.95
N SER A 451 12.64 13.75 22.37
CA SER A 451 13.75 13.10 21.66
C SER A 451 13.36 12.61 20.27
N GLN A 452 12.11 12.16 20.07
CA GLN A 452 11.61 11.78 18.75
C GLN A 452 11.32 13.01 17.88
N LEU A 453 10.75 14.08 18.43
CA LEU A 453 10.52 15.34 17.70
C LEU A 453 11.83 15.97 17.20
N VAL A 454 12.83 16.08 18.08
CA VAL A 454 14.16 16.61 17.70
C VAL A 454 14.84 15.72 16.65
N PHE A 455 14.71 14.41 16.80
CA PHE A 455 15.26 13.46 15.82
C PHE A 455 14.57 13.58 14.46
N GLY A 456 13.24 13.72 14.46
CA GLY A 456 12.46 13.88 13.23
C GLY A 456 12.79 15.17 12.48
N GLU A 457 12.93 16.31 13.18
CA GLU A 457 13.39 17.57 12.55
C GLU A 457 14.80 17.45 11.99
N LYS A 458 15.72 16.83 12.75
CA LYS A 458 17.13 16.72 12.36
C LYS A 458 17.34 15.93 11.06
N TYR A 459 16.63 14.83 10.88
CA TYR A 459 16.81 13.92 9.72
C TYR A 459 15.71 14.05 8.65
N GLY A 460 14.80 15.02 8.81
CA GLY A 460 13.70 15.28 7.88
C GLY A 460 12.70 14.12 7.78
N LEU A 461 12.32 13.54 8.91
CA LEU A 461 11.43 12.38 9.00
C LEU A 461 9.97 12.85 9.05
N MET A 462 9.41 13.16 7.88
CA MET A 462 8.13 13.86 7.77
C MET A 462 6.96 13.04 8.31
N ASN A 463 6.94 11.72 8.11
CA ASN A 463 5.86 10.92 8.67
C ASN A 463 6.01 10.78 10.19
N LEU A 464 7.23 10.61 10.71
CA LEU A 464 7.45 10.63 12.17
C LEU A 464 6.97 11.95 12.80
N MET A 465 7.26 13.08 12.15
CA MET A 465 6.83 14.41 12.61
C MET A 465 5.31 14.55 12.59
N ARG A 466 4.63 14.23 11.47
CA ARG A 466 3.16 14.26 11.36
C ARG A 466 2.50 13.43 12.46
N VAL A 467 3.03 12.22 12.66
CA VAL A 467 2.62 11.26 13.68
C VAL A 467 2.75 11.86 15.09
N ASN A 468 3.91 12.41 15.44
CA ASN A 468 4.16 12.90 16.79
C ASN A 468 3.42 14.21 17.08
N ILE A 469 3.31 15.11 16.11
CA ILE A 469 2.50 16.33 16.22
C ILE A 469 1.03 15.96 16.47
N GLN A 470 0.48 15.00 15.73
CA GLN A 470 -0.90 14.55 15.95
C GLN A 470 -1.10 13.92 17.33
N ARG A 471 -0.12 13.17 17.86
CA ARG A 471 -0.25 12.55 19.20
C ARG A 471 -0.43 13.59 20.32
N ALA A 472 0.01 14.84 20.12
CA ALA A 472 -0.23 15.94 21.07
C ALA A 472 -1.73 16.23 21.30
N GLU A 473 -2.59 15.83 20.37
CA GLU A 473 -4.04 15.95 20.53
C GLU A 473 -4.64 14.86 21.45
N SER A 474 -3.95 13.73 21.61
CA SER A 474 -4.51 12.54 22.27
C SER A 474 -3.48 11.83 23.15
N SER A 475 -2.85 10.76 22.65
CA SER A 475 -2.03 9.84 23.45
C SER A 475 -0.82 10.48 24.12
N CYS A 476 -0.31 11.59 23.58
CA CYS A 476 0.82 12.33 24.12
C CYS A 476 0.43 13.73 24.59
N LYS A 477 -0.87 14.02 24.78
CA LYS A 477 -1.32 15.35 25.21
C LYS A 477 -0.69 15.77 26.53
N ASP A 478 -0.74 14.91 27.54
CA ASP A 478 -0.15 15.19 28.86
C ASP A 478 1.36 15.41 28.78
N LEU A 479 2.03 14.65 27.90
CA LEU A 479 3.47 14.79 27.64
C LEU A 479 3.80 16.14 26.99
N ALA A 480 3.02 16.55 25.98
CA ALA A 480 3.17 17.83 25.31
C ALA A 480 2.90 19.01 26.27
N GLU A 481 1.86 18.93 27.10
CA GLU A 481 1.56 19.93 28.13
C GLU A 481 2.67 20.04 29.18
N GLN A 482 3.29 18.93 29.56
CA GLN A 482 4.44 18.94 30.46
C GLN A 482 5.63 19.67 29.82
N LEU A 483 5.97 19.35 28.58
CA LEU A 483 7.08 19.97 27.87
C LEU A 483 6.86 21.47 27.63
N GLU A 484 5.64 21.89 27.30
CA GLU A 484 5.30 23.31 27.15
C GLU A 484 5.40 24.06 28.48
N ARG A 485 4.89 23.47 29.58
CA ARG A 485 5.01 24.06 30.92
C ARG A 485 6.45 24.32 31.34
N HIS A 486 7.37 23.43 30.93
CA HIS A 486 8.81 23.59 31.19
C HIS A 486 9.54 24.41 30.10
N GLY A 487 8.84 24.90 29.08
CA GLY A 487 9.41 25.68 27.98
C GLY A 487 10.34 24.87 27.06
N VAL A 488 10.32 23.54 27.13
CA VAL A 488 11.24 22.67 26.40
C VAL A 488 10.88 22.58 24.93
N LEU A 489 9.58 22.66 24.58
CA LEU A 489 9.12 22.63 23.18
C LEU A 489 9.68 23.79 22.34
N ARG A 490 10.06 24.92 22.97
CA ARG A 490 10.67 26.08 22.29
C ARG A 490 12.04 25.79 21.68
N ARG A 491 12.60 24.60 21.92
CA ARG A 491 13.83 24.13 21.28
C ARG A 491 13.61 23.58 19.87
N LEU A 492 12.36 23.28 19.50
CA LEU A 492 11.98 22.85 18.15
C LEU A 492 11.90 24.07 17.22
N SER A 493 11.77 23.85 15.91
CA SER A 493 11.46 24.94 14.99
C SER A 493 10.12 25.60 15.33
N GLU A 494 10.00 26.89 15.03
CA GLU A 494 8.77 27.68 15.26
C GLU A 494 7.55 27.00 14.61
N LYS A 495 7.69 26.55 13.36
CA LYS A 495 6.65 25.82 12.63
C LYS A 495 6.18 24.56 13.37
N THR A 496 7.11 23.76 13.88
CA THR A 496 6.78 22.53 14.62
C THR A 496 6.10 22.87 15.94
N HIS A 497 6.61 23.87 16.67
CA HIS A 497 6.00 24.33 17.92
C HIS A 497 4.57 24.79 17.70
N GLU A 498 4.33 25.67 16.72
CA GLU A 498 2.99 26.14 16.34
C GLU A 498 2.07 24.98 15.97
N SER A 499 2.57 24.01 15.21
CA SER A 499 1.79 22.83 14.81
C SER A 499 1.37 21.98 16.02
N ILE A 500 2.25 21.82 17.02
CA ILE A 500 1.94 21.10 18.26
C ILE A 500 0.88 21.89 19.06
N MET A 501 1.07 23.19 19.21
CA MET A 501 0.14 24.06 19.92
C MET A 501 -1.25 24.06 19.25
N ASP A 502 -1.32 24.12 17.92
CA ASP A 502 -2.58 23.95 17.17
C ASP A 502 -3.24 22.62 17.52
N ARG A 503 -2.51 21.50 17.51
CA ARG A 503 -3.09 20.18 17.86
C ARG A 503 -3.58 20.07 19.28
N MET A 504 -2.90 20.71 20.23
CA MET A 504 -3.35 20.73 21.62
C MET A 504 -4.66 21.51 21.81
N CYS A 505 -4.96 22.48 20.92
CA CYS A 505 -6.08 23.40 21.06
C CYS A 505 -7.25 23.17 20.06
N SER A 506 -7.02 22.55 18.91
CA SER A 506 -7.94 22.54 17.76
C SER A 506 -9.08 21.50 17.81
N GLY A 507 -9.03 20.58 18.78
CA GLY A 507 -10.14 19.67 19.13
C GLY A 507 -10.64 18.78 17.98
N TRP A 508 -9.76 18.37 17.06
CA TRP A 508 -10.08 17.39 16.02
C TRP A 508 -10.44 16.01 16.58
N GLY A 509 -9.78 15.58 17.66
CA GLY A 509 -9.81 14.25 18.23
C GLY A 509 -10.67 14.08 19.48
N LEU A 510 -11.54 15.03 19.85
CA LEU A 510 -12.25 14.92 21.13
C LEU A 510 -13.61 14.20 20.98
N ASN A 511 -13.58 12.86 21.00
CA ASN A 511 -14.62 12.06 21.64
C ASN A 511 -13.99 10.82 22.31
N PRO A 512 -13.93 10.75 23.65
CA PRO A 512 -13.20 9.71 24.38
C PRO A 512 -13.81 8.30 24.24
N LEU A 513 -15.05 8.17 23.76
CA LEU A 513 -15.74 6.89 23.69
C LEU A 513 -15.44 6.10 22.40
N VAL A 514 -15.01 6.75 21.31
CA VAL A 514 -14.65 6.09 20.03
C VAL A 514 -13.65 6.95 19.27
N ASN A 515 -12.38 6.98 19.67
CA ASN A 515 -11.41 7.85 19.01
C ASN A 515 -10.61 7.13 17.92
N ARG A 516 -11.27 6.76 16.81
CA ARG A 516 -10.56 6.29 15.59
C ARG A 516 -9.56 7.34 15.07
N LEU A 517 -9.82 8.62 15.35
CA LEU A 517 -8.94 9.75 15.03
C LEU A 517 -7.62 9.73 15.81
N ALA A 518 -7.60 9.15 17.01
CA ALA A 518 -6.37 8.92 17.78
C ALA A 518 -5.66 7.62 17.39
N THR A 519 -6.41 6.56 17.04
CA THR A 519 -5.83 5.23 16.75
C THR A 519 -5.30 5.07 15.33
N ARG A 520 -5.53 6.05 14.44
CA ARG A 520 -5.13 6.01 13.01
C ARG A 520 -5.76 4.87 12.22
N ILE A 521 -6.82 4.28 12.74
CA ILE A 521 -7.51 3.19 12.05
C ILE A 521 -8.39 3.83 10.98
N PRO A 522 -8.10 3.63 9.69
CA PRO A 522 -8.93 4.18 8.63
C PRO A 522 -10.32 3.57 8.69
N THR A 523 -11.31 4.40 8.40
CA THR A 523 -12.70 3.97 8.29
C THR A 523 -12.90 3.11 7.04
N THR A 524 -13.76 2.12 7.13
CA THR A 524 -14.26 1.37 5.95
C THR A 524 -15.54 2.00 5.38
N PHE A 525 -16.09 3.03 6.05
CA PHE A 525 -17.30 3.71 5.64
C PHE A 525 -16.99 4.87 4.69
N ASN A 526 -16.80 4.56 3.42
CA ASN A 526 -16.55 5.56 2.37
C ASN A 526 -17.84 6.20 1.82
N ASN A 527 -19.01 5.75 2.27
CA ASN A 527 -20.29 6.36 1.91
C ASN A 527 -20.82 7.19 3.07
N ARG A 528 -21.05 8.48 2.82
CA ARG A 528 -21.47 9.48 3.81
C ARG A 528 -22.78 10.11 3.38
N LEU A 529 -23.56 10.48 4.37
CA LEU A 529 -24.78 11.27 4.23
C LEU A 529 -24.57 12.58 4.95
N VAL A 530 -24.82 13.72 4.32
CA VAL A 530 -24.66 15.04 4.92
C VAL A 530 -25.84 15.96 4.67
N ASN A 531 -26.08 16.86 5.62
CA ASN A 531 -26.96 18.02 5.48
C ASN A 531 -26.29 19.25 6.13
N LEU A 532 -27.02 20.34 6.36
CA LEU A 532 -26.47 21.55 6.98
C LEU A 532 -26.08 21.43 8.46
N GLN A 533 -26.57 20.40 9.16
CA GLN A 533 -26.44 20.27 10.62
C GLN A 533 -25.64 19.04 11.05
N ARG A 534 -25.73 17.94 10.28
CA ARG A 534 -25.18 16.63 10.66
C ARG A 534 -24.76 15.83 9.43
N GLY A 535 -23.79 14.96 9.64
CA GLY A 535 -23.41 13.89 8.73
C GLY A 535 -23.34 12.54 9.44
N ARG A 536 -23.40 11.45 8.67
CA ARG A 536 -23.26 10.08 9.18
C ARG A 536 -22.69 9.13 8.12
N ALA A 537 -22.03 8.08 8.59
CA ALA A 537 -21.66 6.93 7.76
C ALA A 537 -22.92 6.16 7.32
N ILE A 538 -22.92 5.70 6.06
CA ILE A 538 -23.90 4.78 5.50
C ILE A 538 -23.25 3.40 5.39
N VAL A 539 -23.90 2.39 5.97
CA VAL A 539 -23.54 0.98 5.73
C VAL A 539 -24.30 0.53 4.48
N ILE A 540 -23.59 0.40 3.36
CA ILE A 540 -24.16 -0.26 2.18
C ILE A 540 -24.03 -1.77 2.42
N GLY A 541 -25.14 -2.50 2.35
CA GLY A 541 -25.18 -3.95 2.56
C GLY A 541 -24.24 -4.71 1.60
N GLU A 542 -23.86 -5.93 1.99
CA GLU A 542 -22.99 -6.84 1.21
C GLU A 542 -23.52 -6.99 -0.23
N GLY A 543 -22.94 -6.28 -1.21
CA GLY A 543 -23.46 -6.35 -2.57
C GLY A 543 -23.05 -5.23 -3.52
N ARG A 544 -21.76 -4.96 -3.70
CA ARG A 544 -21.23 -4.43 -4.97
C ARG A 544 -20.00 -5.26 -5.38
N ALA A 545 -19.94 -5.62 -6.64
CA ALA A 545 -19.23 -6.78 -7.18
C ALA A 545 -17.72 -6.56 -7.44
N ILE A 546 -16.96 -6.01 -6.48
CA ILE A 546 -15.51 -5.77 -6.67
C ILE A 546 -14.62 -6.31 -5.51
N ASP A 547 -15.19 -7.00 -4.53
CA ASP A 547 -14.44 -7.44 -3.33
C ASP A 547 -14.37 -8.97 -3.16
N THR A 548 -13.86 -9.65 -4.18
CA THR A 548 -13.28 -11.00 -4.11
C THR A 548 -11.78 -10.89 -4.41
N LEU A 549 -10.98 -11.84 -3.94
CA LEU A 549 -9.55 -11.90 -4.29
C LEU A 549 -9.33 -11.91 -5.83
N ASN A 550 -10.33 -12.37 -6.58
CA ASN A 550 -10.38 -12.41 -8.04
C ASN A 550 -10.79 -11.08 -8.69
N SER A 551 -11.47 -10.17 -7.99
CA SER A 551 -11.84 -8.84 -8.50
C SER A 551 -10.83 -7.74 -8.14
N ILE A 552 -9.73 -8.13 -7.49
CA ILE A 552 -8.49 -7.32 -7.43
C ILE A 552 -7.77 -7.33 -8.80
N GLN A 553 -8.33 -8.01 -9.82
CA GLN A 553 -8.03 -7.74 -11.23
C GLN A 553 -8.78 -6.50 -11.71
N SER A 554 -8.08 -5.37 -11.74
CA SER A 554 -8.02 -4.27 -12.73
C SER A 554 -9.17 -4.02 -13.76
N ASP A 555 -9.96 -4.99 -14.20
CA ASP A 555 -10.83 -4.84 -15.38
C ASP A 555 -12.24 -4.33 -15.03
N TYR A 556 -12.69 -4.54 -13.79
CA TYR A 556 -14.04 -4.09 -13.36
C TYR A 556 -14.10 -2.64 -12.88
N ALA A 557 -12.95 -1.99 -12.65
CA ALA A 557 -12.91 -0.60 -12.17
C ALA A 557 -12.93 0.43 -13.32
N PHE A 558 -12.52 0.06 -14.54
CA PHE A 558 -12.34 1.01 -15.65
C PHE A 558 -12.80 0.53 -17.05
N GLY A 559 -13.48 -0.61 -17.16
CA GLY A 559 -13.98 -1.13 -18.45
C GLY A 559 -12.90 -1.84 -19.28
N GLU A 560 -13.32 -2.59 -20.30
CA GLU A 560 -12.39 -3.26 -21.20
C GLU A 560 -11.58 -2.26 -22.04
N ILE A 561 -10.33 -2.61 -22.36
CA ILE A 561 -9.36 -1.83 -23.16
C ILE A 561 -9.91 -1.37 -24.53
N ASN A 562 -11.03 -1.92 -25.01
CA ASN A 562 -11.67 -1.53 -26.26
C ASN A 562 -12.71 -0.39 -26.14
N GLU A 563 -12.95 0.18 -24.94
CA GLU A 563 -13.87 1.31 -24.75
C GLU A 563 -13.18 2.67 -24.51
N LEU A 564 -11.85 2.75 -24.60
CA LEU A 564 -11.14 4.01 -24.84
C LEU A 564 -11.05 4.27 -26.35
N VAL A 565 -12.20 4.45 -26.99
CA VAL A 565 -12.24 5.09 -28.30
C VAL A 565 -11.93 6.56 -28.08
N VAL A 566 -10.66 6.92 -28.27
CA VAL A 566 -10.30 8.26 -28.73
C VAL A 566 -10.98 8.41 -30.08
N VAL A 567 -12.12 9.11 -30.11
CA VAL A 567 -12.65 9.63 -31.37
C VAL A 567 -11.95 10.95 -31.60
N ASP A 568 -11.30 11.06 -32.78
CA ASP A 568 -10.47 12.15 -33.30
C ASP A 568 -10.70 13.57 -32.75
#